data_AF-A0A2W4KLU7-F1
#
_entry.id   AF-A0A2W4KLU7-F1
#
_cell.length_a   1.000
_cell.length_b   1.000
_cell.length_c   1.000
_cell.angle_alpha   90.00
_cell.angle_beta   90.00
_cell.angle_gamma   90.00
#
_symmetry.space_group_name_H-M   'P 1'
#
loop_
_entity.id
_entity.type
_entity.pdbx_description
1 polymer ?
#
loop_
_entity_poly.entity_id
_entity_poly.type
_entity_poly.pdbx_seq_one_letter_code
_entity_poly.pdbx_strand_id
1 'polypeptide(L)' 'MAKFIFVTGGVVSALGKGITAASLGRLLKARGLRVAIQKIDPYI' A
#
# COMPACT_ATOMS: atom_id res chain seq x y z
N MET A 1 15.36 9.15 7.68
CA MET A 1 15.34 7.71 7.34
C MET A 1 13.96 7.37 6.79
N ALA A 2 13.87 6.65 5.67
CA ALA A 2 12.58 6.24 5.10
C ALA A 2 11.93 5.15 5.97
N LYS A 3 10.59 5.15 6.05
CA LYS A 3 9.80 4.11 6.73
C LYS A 3 9.09 3.27 5.67
N PHE A 4 8.99 1.96 5.91
CA PHE A 4 8.34 1.01 5.01
C PHE A 4 7.10 0.43 5.69
N ILE A 5 6.02 0.33 4.93
CA ILE A 5 4.77 -0.32 5.33
C ILE A 5 4.52 -1.45 4.33
N PHE A 6 4.55 -2.70 4.80
CA PHE A 6 4.26 -3.86 3.97
C PHE A 6 2.77 -4.20 4.08
N VAL A 7 2.08 -4.23 2.94
CA VAL A 7 0.67 -4.59 2.86
C VAL A 7 0.57 -6.01 2.30
N THR A 8 0.23 -6.96 3.17
CA THR A 8 0.03 -8.37 2.80
C THR A 8 -1.47 -8.73 2.76
N GLY A 9 -1.80 -9.91 2.26
CA GLY A 9 -3.17 -10.41 2.21
C GLY A 9 -3.26 -11.87 2.62
N GLY A 10 -4.32 -12.23 3.35
CA GLY A 10 -4.65 -13.60 3.71
C GLY A 10 -6.06 -13.99 3.27
N VAL A 11 -6.39 -15.26 3.44
CA VAL A 11 -7.69 -15.89 3.15
C VAL A 11 -8.02 -15.96 1.65
N VAL A 12 -8.30 -14.84 0.99
CA VAL A 12 -8.69 -14.79 -0.43
C VAL A 12 -8.10 -13.58 -1.18
N SER A 13 -8.03 -13.69 -2.51
CA SER A 13 -7.66 -12.59 -3.41
C SER A 13 -8.83 -11.62 -3.62
N ALA A 14 -8.61 -10.55 -4.40
CA ALA A 14 -9.63 -9.53 -4.74
C ALA A 14 -10.25 -8.74 -3.56
N LEU A 15 -9.73 -8.86 -2.33
CA LEU A 15 -10.18 -8.12 -1.13
C LEU A 15 -9.93 -6.59 -1.14
N GLY A 16 -9.51 -6.01 -2.27
CA GLY A 16 -9.28 -4.56 -2.34
C GLY A 16 -7.97 -4.06 -1.71
N LYS A 17 -6.97 -4.92 -1.50
CA LYS A 17 -5.65 -4.54 -0.92
C LYS A 17 -5.02 -3.31 -1.57
N GLY A 18 -5.09 -3.21 -2.91
CA GLY A 18 -4.58 -2.05 -3.64
C GLY A 18 -5.31 -0.75 -3.30
N ILE A 19 -6.64 -0.82 -3.15
CA ILE A 19 -7.48 0.34 -2.77
C ILE A 19 -7.16 0.75 -1.33
N THR A 20 -7.05 -0.21 -0.41
CA THR A 20 -6.68 0.07 0.98
C THR A 20 -5.30 0.74 1.09
N ALA A 21 -4.30 0.21 0.38
CA ALA A 21 -2.96 0.80 0.35
C ALA A 21 -2.94 2.21 -0.26
N ALA A 22 -3.70 2.44 -1.34
CA ALA A 22 -3.83 3.75 -1.96
C ALA A 22 -4.51 4.78 -1.05
N SER A 23 -5.59 4.39 -0.36
CA SER A 23 -6.29 5.23 0.61
C SER A 23 -5.40 5.59 1.81
N LEU A 24 -4.63 4.63 2.34
CA LEU A 24 -3.64 4.90 3.38
C LEU A 24 -2.58 5.90 2.90
N GLY A 25 -2.05 5.70 1.68
CA GLY A 25 -1.10 6.63 1.06
C GLY A 25 -1.66 8.05 0.93
N ARG A 26 -2.95 8.20 0.57
CA ARG A 26 -3.63 9.49 0.51
C ARG A 26 -3.72 10.17 1.88
N LEU A 27 -4.07 9.44 2.93
CA LEU A 27 -4.14 9.97 4.29
C LEU A 27 -2.76 10.43 4.80
N LEU A 28 -1.70 9.67 4.51
CA LEU A 28 -0.34 10.04 4.88
C LEU A 28 0.13 11.29 4.12
N LYS A 29 -0.17 11.39 2.81
CA LYS A 29 0.09 12.62 2.03
C LYS A 29 -0.66 13.83 2.59
N ALA A 30 -1.91 13.65 3.01
CA ALA A 30 -2.70 14.71 3.65
C ALA A 30 -2.09 15.20 4.98
N ARG A 31 -1.26 14.37 5.63
CA ARG A 31 -0.46 14.75 6.82
C ARG A 31 0.90 15.35 6.48
N GLY A 32 1.14 15.73 5.22
CA GLY A 32 2.40 16.34 4.77
C GLY A 32 3.55 15.35 4.59
N LEU A 33 3.30 14.04 4.64
CA LEU A 33 4.34 13.03 4.47
C LEU A 33 4.58 12.75 2.98
N ARG A 34 5.86 12.58 2.62
CA ARG A 34 6.25 12.07 1.30
C ARG A 34 6.06 10.55 1.27
N VAL A 35 5.14 10.08 0.42
CA VAL A 35 4.80 8.67 0.30
C VAL A 35 4.86 8.22 -1.15
N ALA A 36 5.47 7.05 -1.37
CA ALA A 36 5.48 6.31 -2.62
C ALA A 36 4.87 4.91 -2.38
N ILE A 37 4.22 4.36 -3.41
CA ILE A 37 3.61 3.02 -3.38
C ILE A 37 4.34 2.16 -4.41
N GLN A 38 4.75 0.96 -4.02
CA GLN A 38 5.30 -0.06 -4.91
C GLN A 38 4.38 -1.27 -4.89
N LYS A 39 3.97 -1.73 -6.07
CA LYS A 39 3.27 -3.00 -6.25
C LYS A 39 4.30 -4.08 -6.59
N ILE A 40 4.17 -5.23 -5.94
CA ILE A 40 4.99 -6.42 -6.21
C ILE A 40 4.02 -7.48 -6.70
N ASP A 41 4.12 -7.79 -7.98
CA ASP A 41 3.30 -8.79 -8.62
C ASP A 41 4.09 -10.12 -8.69
N PRO A 42 3.51 -11.25 -8.22
CA PRO A 42 4.24 -12.51 -8.13
C PRO A 42 4.17 -13.37 -9.42
N TYR A 43 3.92 -12.74 -10.57
CA TYR A 43 3.89 -13.42 -11.86
C TYR A 43 5.25 -13.34 -12.58
N ILE A 44 5.53 -14.34 -13.43
CA ILE A 44 6.70 -14.38 -14.32
C ILE A 44 6.46 -13.43 -15.51
#